data_AF-A0A936XFP9-F1
#
_entry.id   AF-A0A936XFP9-F1
#
_cell.length_a   1.000
_cell.length_b   1.000
_cell.length_c   1.000
_cell.angle_alpha   90.00
_cell.angle_beta   90.00
_cell.angle_gamma   90.00
#
_symmetry.space_group_name_H-M   'P 1'
#
loop_
_entity.id
_entity.type
_entity.pdbx_description
1 polymer ?
#
loop_
_entity_poly.entity_id
_entity_poly.type
_entity_poly.pdbx_seq_one_letter_code
_entity_poly.pdbx_strand_id
1 'polypeptide(L)'
;MENNPALFYSERLIELNKNLDTLLLRQKKTGWLRFITIAGGAIAAWQVYTLSPLITIITILFTISAFLFLVSSDITNNKSIRITKNLIQINLEEQESLLHHFYNFPEGKQFDIPGHSYSNDLDITGHASLFQYTCRASSEPGQALLAAWLLNPAAKEVILSRQESVRELSHEPVWRQQLREAGLEKTISAGLSNTIGEWIHRPLDFISSSFWKTIRYLLPALAIGSLALNIAGMMPDKYFYPYILVQTFLAFAITKKHCQHKKG
;
A
#
# COMPACT_ATOMS: atom_id res chain seq x y z
N MET A 1 29.29 -18.03 9.66
CA MET A 1 28.61 -17.95 10.96
C MET A 1 27.58 -19.06 10.96
N GLU A 2 27.58 -19.91 11.98
CA GLU A 2 26.62 -20.99 12.13
C GLU A 2 25.20 -20.39 12.05
N ASN A 3 24.47 -20.68 10.96
CA ASN A 3 23.15 -20.13 10.69
C ASN A 3 22.13 -20.80 11.62
N ASN A 4 22.12 -20.43 12.90
CA ASN A 4 21.08 -20.85 13.83
C ASN A 4 19.84 -19.95 13.64
N PRO A 5 18.74 -20.46 13.04
CA PRO A 5 17.56 -19.65 12.77
C PRO A 5 16.91 -19.11 14.05
N ALA A 6 16.99 -19.87 15.16
CA ALA A 6 16.41 -19.46 16.43
C ALA A 6 17.12 -18.22 17.01
N LEU A 7 18.46 -18.18 16.92
CA LEU A 7 19.25 -17.01 17.31
C LEU A 7 18.89 -15.80 16.44
N PHE A 8 18.85 -15.98 15.12
CA PHE A 8 18.47 -14.91 14.19
C PHE A 8 17.11 -14.30 14.54
N TYR A 9 16.07 -15.11 14.74
CA TYR A 9 14.74 -14.59 15.09
C TYR A 9 14.72 -13.90 16.46
N SER A 10 15.46 -14.42 17.45
CA SER A 10 15.53 -13.78 18.78
C SER A 10 16.22 -12.40 18.73
N GLU A 11 17.34 -12.28 18.02
CA GLU A 11 18.06 -11.01 17.86
C GLU A 11 17.20 -10.01 17.08
N ARG A 12 16.54 -10.49 16.02
CA ARG A 12 15.64 -9.66 15.20
C ARG A 12 14.45 -9.15 16.01
N LEU A 13 13.88 -9.95 16.91
CA LEU A 13 12.81 -9.50 17.80
C LEU A 13 13.28 -8.39 18.76
N ILE A 14 14.47 -8.51 19.33
CA ILE A 14 15.02 -7.47 20.22
C ILE A 14 15.19 -6.15 19.45
N GLU A 15 15.76 -6.20 18.24
CA GLU A 15 15.93 -5.03 17.37
C GLU A 15 14.58 -4.38 17.01
N LEU A 16 13.62 -5.18 16.56
CA LEU A 16 12.32 -4.69 16.13
C LEU A 16 11.50 -4.11 17.28
N ASN A 17 11.53 -4.73 18.48
CA ASN A 17 10.85 -4.19 19.65
C ASN A 17 11.45 -2.85 20.08
N LYS A 18 12.78 -2.74 20.10
CA LYS A 18 13.46 -1.46 20.36
C LYS A 18 13.03 -0.39 19.35
N ASN A 19 13.00 -0.73 18.06
CA ASN A 19 12.53 0.19 17.02
C ASN A 19 11.05 0.58 17.24
N LEU A 20 10.18 -0.38 17.57
CA LEU A 20 8.77 -0.13 17.85
C LEU A 20 8.59 0.87 18.99
N ASP A 21 9.33 0.73 20.08
CA ASP A 21 9.28 1.67 21.21
C ASP A 21 9.65 3.09 20.77
N THR A 22 10.69 3.25 19.95
CA THR A 22 11.06 4.59 19.42
C THR A 22 9.96 5.20 18.54
N LEU A 23 9.29 4.39 17.71
CA LEU A 23 8.21 4.84 16.85
C LEU A 23 6.96 5.22 17.66
N LEU A 24 6.65 4.48 18.73
CA LEU A 24 5.54 4.78 19.63
C LEU A 24 5.79 6.07 20.43
N LEU A 25 7.02 6.32 20.88
CA LEU A 25 7.39 7.59 21.49
C LEU A 25 7.25 8.76 20.51
N ARG A 26 7.66 8.58 19.25
CA ARG A 26 7.46 9.57 18.19
C ARG A 26 5.98 9.83 17.90
N GLN A 27 5.12 8.80 17.93
CA GLN A 27 3.67 8.93 17.79
C GLN A 27 3.07 9.79 18.93
N LYS A 28 3.47 9.53 20.18
CA LYS A 28 3.03 10.35 21.33
C LYS A 28 3.48 11.81 21.19
N LYS A 29 4.75 12.04 20.83
CA LYS A 29 5.30 13.39 20.64
C LYS A 29 4.58 14.17 19.55
N THR A 30 4.32 13.54 18.39
CA THR A 30 3.58 14.18 17.29
C THR A 30 2.12 14.46 17.64
N GLY A 31 1.48 13.60 18.45
CA GLY A 31 0.18 13.87 19.07
C GLY A 31 0.16 15.18 19.88
N TRP A 32 1.10 15.32 20.81
CA TRP A 32 1.23 16.55 21.62
C TRP A 32 1.57 17.79 20.78
N LEU A 33 2.46 17.66 19.79
CA LEU A 33 2.80 18.78 18.90
C LEU A 33 1.59 19.28 18.12
N ARG A 34 0.74 18.38 17.59
CA ARG A 34 -0.50 18.78 16.90
C ARG A 34 -1.43 19.58 17.80
N PHE A 35 -1.62 19.13 19.04
CA PHE A 35 -2.44 19.83 20.03
C PHE A 35 -1.88 21.24 20.30
N ILE A 36 -0.57 21.35 20.55
CA ILE A 36 0.10 22.63 20.77
C ILE A 36 -0.01 23.55 19.56
N THR A 37 0.15 23.03 18.33
CA THR A 37 0.02 23.82 17.10
C THR A 37 -1.39 24.40 16.93
N ILE A 38 -2.43 23.61 17.19
CA ILE A 38 -3.82 24.10 17.11
C ILE A 38 -4.09 25.14 18.20
N ALA A 39 -3.79 24.83 19.46
CA ALA A 39 -4.04 25.72 20.58
C ALA A 39 -3.26 27.04 20.45
N GLY A 40 -1.96 26.94 20.14
CA GLY A 40 -1.09 28.10 19.93
C GLY A 40 -1.49 28.92 18.70
N GLY A 41 -1.91 28.27 17.61
CA GLY A 41 -2.42 28.96 16.42
C GLY A 41 -3.71 29.73 16.68
N ALA A 42 -4.63 29.18 17.47
CA ALA A 42 -5.85 29.86 17.88
C ALA A 42 -5.56 31.09 18.75
N ILE A 43 -4.65 30.96 19.72
CA ILE A 43 -4.21 32.09 20.56
C ILE A 43 -3.54 33.17 19.71
N ALA A 44 -2.65 32.79 18.79
CA ALA A 44 -1.97 33.74 17.90
C ALA A 44 -2.96 34.49 16.98
N ALA A 45 -3.94 33.78 16.41
CA ALA A 45 -4.99 34.41 15.61
C ALA A 45 -5.83 35.39 16.44
N TRP A 46 -6.15 35.03 17.69
CA TRP A 46 -6.88 35.91 18.62
C TRP A 46 -6.08 37.13 19.09
N GLN A 47 -4.75 37.07 19.12
CA GLN A 47 -3.94 38.26 19.43
C GLN A 47 -3.83 39.23 18.26
N VAL A 48 -3.85 38.71 17.03
CA VAL A 48 -3.52 39.50 15.83
C VAL A 48 -4.77 39.98 15.07
N TYR A 49 -5.97 39.44 15.32
CA TYR A 49 -7.19 39.83 14.59
C TYR A 49 -7.53 41.31 14.68
N THR A 50 -7.14 41.99 15.76
CA THR A 50 -7.36 43.44 15.93
C THR A 50 -6.31 44.30 15.24
N LEU A 51 -5.15 43.73 14.87
CA LEU A 51 -4.02 44.46 14.29
C LEU A 51 -4.17 44.63 12.77
N SER A 52 -4.38 43.54 12.05
CA SER A 52 -4.50 43.56 10.58
C SER A 52 -5.11 42.25 10.05
N PRO A 53 -6.15 42.32 9.18
CA PRO A 53 -6.75 41.13 8.57
C PRO A 53 -5.75 40.27 7.77
N LEU A 54 -4.76 40.91 7.12
CA LEU A 54 -3.76 40.21 6.32
C LEU A 54 -2.87 39.33 7.20
N ILE A 55 -2.40 39.86 8.33
CA ILE A 55 -1.52 39.11 9.24
C ILE A 55 -2.29 37.93 9.86
N THR A 56 -3.56 38.11 10.21
CA THR A 56 -4.43 37.02 10.69
C THR A 56 -4.57 35.89 9.67
N ILE A 57 -4.80 36.22 8.39
CA ILE A 57 -4.87 35.23 7.31
C ILE A 57 -3.55 34.46 7.20
N ILE A 58 -2.41 35.16 7.21
CA ILE A 58 -1.08 34.52 7.17
C ILE A 58 -0.88 33.58 8.36
N THR A 59 -1.23 34.02 9.59
CA THR A 59 -1.13 33.19 10.79
C THR A 59 -1.97 31.93 10.66
N ILE A 60 -3.22 32.04 10.21
CA ILE A 60 -4.12 30.89 10.01
C ILE A 60 -3.53 29.92 8.97
N LEU A 61 -3.10 30.43 7.82
CA LEU A 61 -2.50 29.60 6.76
C LEU A 61 -1.23 28.89 7.24
N PHE A 62 -0.38 29.58 8.02
CA PHE A 62 0.80 29.00 8.61
C PHE A 62 0.45 27.88 9.61
N THR A 63 -0.52 28.11 10.50
CA THR A 63 -1.00 27.09 11.45
C THR A 63 -1.54 25.86 10.72
N ILE A 64 -2.36 26.05 9.68
CA ILE A 64 -2.89 24.96 8.87
C ILE A 64 -1.76 24.18 8.20
N SER A 65 -0.80 24.88 7.58
CA SER A 65 0.36 24.26 6.92
C SER A 65 1.20 23.42 7.91
N ALA A 66 1.53 23.99 9.07
CA ALA A 66 2.27 23.28 10.12
C ALA A 66 1.50 22.06 10.64
N PHE A 67 0.18 22.17 10.83
CA PHE A 67 -0.66 21.06 11.24
C PHE A 67 -0.69 19.93 10.20
N LEU A 68 -0.88 20.26 8.92
CA LEU A 68 -0.88 19.27 7.83
C LEU A 68 0.47 18.55 7.71
N PHE A 69 1.57 19.28 7.87
CA PHE A 69 2.91 18.69 7.93
C PHE A 69 3.04 17.66 9.07
N LEU A 70 2.58 18.00 10.28
CA LEU A 70 2.59 17.09 11.42
C LEU A 70 1.71 15.86 11.18
N VAL A 71 0.53 16.02 10.56
CA VAL A 71 -0.36 14.91 10.20
C VAL A 71 0.32 13.98 9.19
N SER A 72 0.97 14.51 8.15
CA SER A 72 1.69 13.69 7.17
C SER A 72 2.84 12.89 7.80
N SER A 73 3.57 13.49 8.73
CA SER A 73 4.63 12.82 9.51
C SER A 73 4.05 11.71 10.39
N ASP A 74 2.90 11.93 11.03
CA ASP A 74 2.20 10.93 11.84
C ASP A 74 1.71 9.75 10.98
N ILE A 75 1.14 10.00 9.80
CA ILE A 75 0.73 8.95 8.85
C ILE A 75 1.93 8.07 8.48
N THR A 76 3.08 8.69 8.19
CA THR A 76 4.31 7.97 7.84
C THR A 76 4.82 7.13 9.01
N ASN A 77 4.83 7.71 10.23
CA ASN A 77 5.22 7.00 11.44
C ASN A 77 4.29 5.82 11.76
N ASN A 78 2.98 6.01 11.59
CA ASN A 78 1.97 4.96 11.78
C ASN A 78 2.16 3.80 10.79
N LYS A 79 2.55 4.10 9.55
CA LYS A 79 2.93 3.07 8.58
C LYS A 79 4.15 2.27 9.07
N SER A 80 5.21 2.94 9.52
CA SER A 80 6.38 2.26 10.09
C SER A 80 6.04 1.42 11.33
N ILE A 81 5.16 1.90 12.22
CA ILE A 81 4.67 1.13 13.37
C ILE A 81 4.00 -0.16 12.91
N ARG A 82 3.11 -0.08 11.90
CA ARG A 82 2.41 -1.25 11.35
C ARG A 82 3.40 -2.26 10.78
N ILE A 83 4.33 -1.80 9.93
CA ILE A 83 5.36 -2.67 9.33
C ILE A 83 6.18 -3.37 10.41
N THR A 84 6.67 -2.63 11.41
CA THR A 84 7.47 -3.19 12.50
C THR A 84 6.67 -4.23 13.30
N LYS A 85 5.38 -3.96 13.58
CA LYS A 85 4.51 -4.93 14.27
C LYS A 85 4.29 -6.21 13.45
N ASN A 86 4.08 -6.08 12.14
CA ASN A 86 3.94 -7.22 11.25
C ASN A 86 5.24 -8.05 11.21
N LEU A 87 6.40 -7.41 11.14
CA LEU A 87 7.70 -8.10 11.19
C LEU A 87 7.91 -8.81 12.53
N ILE A 88 7.51 -8.21 13.65
CA ILE A 88 7.53 -8.87 14.97
C ILE A 88 6.67 -10.13 14.94
N GLN A 89 5.44 -10.02 14.45
CA GLN A 89 4.51 -11.14 14.34
C GLN A 89 5.09 -12.27 13.47
N ILE A 90 5.68 -11.93 12.31
CA ILE A 90 6.35 -12.91 11.44
C ILE A 90 7.45 -13.64 12.21
N ASN A 91 8.32 -12.92 12.93
CA ASN A 91 9.42 -13.55 13.67
C ASN A 91 8.91 -14.45 14.81
N LEU A 92 7.83 -14.07 15.50
CA LEU A 92 7.19 -14.91 16.52
C LEU A 92 6.62 -16.18 15.90
N GLU A 93 5.91 -16.08 14.78
CA GLU A 93 5.37 -17.25 14.06
C GLU A 93 6.49 -18.18 13.57
N GLU A 94 7.60 -17.64 13.07
CA GLU A 94 8.73 -18.49 12.67
C GLU A 94 9.38 -19.18 13.88
N GLN A 95 9.50 -18.52 15.03
CA GLN A 95 9.99 -19.17 16.27
C GLN A 95 9.08 -20.32 16.71
N GLU A 96 7.76 -20.13 16.71
CA GLU A 96 6.81 -21.22 16.99
C GLU A 96 6.92 -22.34 15.96
N SER A 97 7.13 -22.01 14.69
CA SER A 97 7.30 -23.00 13.63
C SER A 97 8.55 -23.89 13.81
N LEU A 98 9.63 -23.34 14.38
CA LEU A 98 10.84 -24.10 14.72
C LEU A 98 10.56 -25.12 15.83
N LEU A 99 9.54 -24.88 16.67
CA LEU A 99 9.07 -25.80 17.71
C LEU A 99 7.95 -26.74 17.21
N HIS A 100 7.73 -26.82 15.90
CA HIS A 100 6.65 -27.57 15.26
C HIS A 100 5.23 -27.06 15.62
N HIS A 101 5.09 -25.82 16.09
CA HIS A 101 3.80 -25.17 16.31
C HIS A 101 3.42 -24.27 15.12
N PHE A 102 3.12 -24.89 13.97
CA PHE A 102 2.92 -24.19 12.69
C PHE A 102 1.45 -24.14 12.22
N TYR A 103 0.50 -24.49 13.10
CA TYR A 103 -0.92 -24.59 12.79
C TYR A 103 -1.61 -23.26 12.41
N ASN A 104 -0.92 -22.14 12.62
CA ASN A 104 -1.42 -20.81 12.26
C ASN A 104 -1.23 -20.47 10.77
N PHE A 105 -0.46 -21.28 10.02
CA PHE A 105 -0.26 -21.09 8.58
C PHE A 105 -1.40 -21.70 7.75
N PRO A 106 -1.55 -21.30 6.47
CA PRO A 106 -2.59 -21.84 5.59
C PRO A 106 -2.50 -23.37 5.45
N GLU A 107 -3.60 -24.06 5.71
CA GLU A 107 -3.67 -25.53 5.63
C GLU A 107 -3.65 -26.06 4.17
N GLY A 108 -4.04 -25.25 3.19
CA GLY A 108 -4.08 -25.67 1.79
C GLY A 108 -5.16 -26.69 1.45
N LYS A 109 -6.14 -26.92 2.34
CA LYS A 109 -7.24 -27.86 2.15
C LYS A 109 -8.04 -27.66 0.85
N GLN A 110 -8.11 -26.42 0.37
CA GLN A 110 -8.73 -26.07 -0.91
C GLN A 110 -8.02 -26.67 -2.15
N PHE A 111 -6.81 -27.19 -1.99
CA PHE A 111 -6.02 -27.81 -3.05
C PHE A 111 -5.99 -29.34 -2.96
N ASP A 112 -6.77 -29.93 -2.05
CA ASP A 112 -6.85 -31.38 -1.89
C ASP A 112 -7.44 -32.05 -3.13
N ILE A 113 -6.83 -33.17 -3.55
CA ILE A 113 -7.21 -33.92 -4.75
C ILE A 113 -7.56 -35.35 -4.32
N PRO A 114 -8.86 -35.72 -4.31
CA PRO A 114 -9.28 -37.07 -3.97
C PRO A 114 -8.63 -38.12 -4.90
N GLY A 115 -8.06 -39.16 -4.32
CA GLY A 115 -7.42 -40.24 -5.08
C GLY A 115 -6.05 -39.89 -5.69
N HIS A 116 -5.43 -38.79 -5.26
CA HIS A 116 -4.06 -38.45 -5.65
C HIS A 116 -3.08 -39.55 -5.20
N SER A 117 -2.12 -39.90 -6.06
CA SER A 117 -1.27 -41.09 -5.90
C SER A 117 -0.50 -41.18 -4.58
N TYR A 118 -0.23 -40.05 -3.94
CA TYR A 118 0.53 -39.98 -2.69
C TYR A 118 0.09 -38.87 -1.73
N SER A 119 -0.93 -38.07 -2.06
CA SER A 119 -1.25 -36.86 -1.28
C SER A 119 -1.70 -37.20 0.14
N ASN A 120 -2.53 -38.23 0.26
CA ASN A 120 -3.10 -38.68 1.53
C ASN A 120 -2.05 -39.41 2.39
N ASP A 121 -1.19 -40.23 1.77
CA ASP A 121 -0.18 -41.00 2.51
C ASP A 121 0.94 -40.12 3.07
N LEU A 122 1.23 -38.99 2.40
CA LEU A 122 2.28 -38.04 2.80
C LEU A 122 1.74 -36.78 3.47
N ASP A 123 0.43 -36.72 3.74
CA ASP A 123 -0.25 -35.55 4.31
C ASP A 123 0.18 -34.23 3.62
N ILE A 124 0.03 -34.17 2.29
CA ILE A 124 0.53 -33.03 1.51
C ILE A 124 -0.27 -31.75 1.79
N THR A 125 -1.60 -31.85 1.93
CA THR A 125 -2.50 -30.72 2.22
C THR A 125 -3.38 -31.00 3.42
N GLY A 126 -3.86 -29.95 4.10
CA GLY A 126 -4.74 -30.06 5.27
C GLY A 126 -4.04 -29.67 6.58
N HIS A 127 -4.67 -30.02 7.70
CA HIS A 127 -4.14 -29.74 9.03
C HIS A 127 -2.88 -30.56 9.31
N ALA A 128 -1.86 -29.94 9.90
CA ALA A 128 -0.55 -30.54 10.18
C ALA A 128 0.21 -31.07 8.93
N SER A 129 -0.17 -30.59 7.73
CA SER A 129 0.37 -31.07 6.46
C SER A 129 1.74 -30.48 6.10
N LEU A 130 2.42 -31.11 5.13
CA LEU A 130 3.65 -30.58 4.54
C LEU A 130 3.44 -29.19 3.92
N PHE A 131 2.30 -28.97 3.26
CA PHE A 131 1.93 -27.64 2.76
C PHE A 131 1.84 -26.64 3.90
N GLN A 132 1.14 -26.96 4.99
CA GLN A 132 0.99 -26.03 6.12
C GLN A 132 2.33 -25.71 6.78
N TYR A 133 3.22 -26.70 6.90
CA TYR A 133 4.55 -26.51 7.45
C TYR A 133 5.42 -25.56 6.60
N THR A 134 5.38 -25.73 5.28
CA THR A 134 6.30 -25.06 4.34
C THR A 134 5.76 -23.75 3.76
N CYS A 135 4.44 -23.55 3.73
CA CYS A 135 3.84 -22.39 3.11
C CYS A 135 4.13 -21.10 3.88
N ARG A 136 4.74 -20.12 3.20
CA ARG A 136 4.91 -18.73 3.66
C ARG A 136 4.35 -17.72 2.65
N ALA A 137 3.60 -18.19 1.65
CA ALA A 137 3.04 -17.36 0.60
C ALA A 137 1.84 -16.55 1.09
N SER A 138 1.93 -15.23 0.99
CA SER A 138 0.85 -14.30 1.37
C SER A 138 -0.22 -14.11 0.28
N SER A 139 -0.03 -14.66 -0.93
CA SER A 139 -0.94 -14.52 -2.06
C SER A 139 -1.61 -15.85 -2.43
N GLU A 140 -2.88 -15.81 -2.86
CA GLU A 140 -3.59 -17.01 -3.30
C GLU A 140 -2.90 -17.70 -4.50
N PRO A 141 -2.41 -16.97 -5.54
CA PRO A 141 -1.67 -17.59 -6.63
C PRO A 141 -0.35 -18.24 -6.16
N GLY A 142 0.34 -17.64 -5.19
CA GLY A 142 1.57 -18.20 -4.63
C GLY A 142 1.30 -19.49 -3.84
N GLN A 143 0.21 -19.51 -3.06
CA GLN A 143 -0.25 -20.71 -2.36
C GLN A 143 -0.64 -21.82 -3.34
N ALA A 144 -1.40 -21.49 -4.40
CA ALA A 144 -1.78 -22.44 -5.44
C ALA A 144 -0.57 -23.00 -6.18
N LEU A 145 0.42 -22.16 -6.48
CA LEU A 145 1.67 -22.58 -7.13
C LEU A 145 2.46 -23.56 -6.26
N LEU A 146 2.60 -23.28 -4.95
CA LEU A 146 3.28 -24.17 -4.02
C LEU A 146 2.54 -25.52 -3.90
N ALA A 147 1.22 -25.50 -3.75
CA ALA A 147 0.41 -26.72 -3.69
C ALA A 147 0.58 -27.56 -4.97
N ALA A 148 0.53 -26.92 -6.15
CA ALA A 148 0.75 -27.58 -7.42
C ALA A 148 2.15 -28.22 -7.51
N TRP A 149 3.19 -27.58 -6.95
CA TRP A 149 4.55 -28.14 -6.92
C TRP A 149 4.70 -29.32 -5.96
N LEU A 150 3.95 -29.36 -4.85
CA LEU A 150 3.97 -30.49 -3.93
C LEU A 150 3.18 -31.68 -4.49
N LEU A 151 2.07 -31.42 -5.19
CA LEU A 151 1.22 -32.45 -5.78
C LEU A 151 1.76 -32.98 -7.12
N ASN A 152 2.61 -32.24 -7.82
CA ASN A 152 3.12 -32.67 -9.13
C ASN A 152 4.65 -32.58 -9.16
N PRO A 153 5.37 -33.72 -9.23
CA PRO A 153 6.82 -33.72 -9.32
C PRO A 153 7.29 -33.08 -10.63
N ALA A 154 8.41 -32.36 -10.57
CA ALA A 154 9.00 -31.69 -11.72
C ALA A 154 10.18 -32.49 -12.32
N ALA A 155 10.55 -32.17 -13.56
CA ALA A 155 11.77 -32.70 -14.17
C ALA A 155 13.03 -32.23 -13.41
N LYS A 156 14.12 -33.01 -13.51
CA LYS A 156 15.38 -32.77 -12.78
C LYS A 156 15.91 -31.35 -12.98
N GLU A 157 15.87 -30.85 -14.21
CA GLU A 157 16.39 -29.54 -14.59
C GLU A 157 15.63 -28.41 -13.87
N VAL A 158 14.30 -28.54 -13.75
CA VAL A 158 13.45 -27.61 -13.02
C VAL A 158 13.72 -27.67 -11.52
N ILE A 159 13.92 -28.87 -10.96
CA ILE A 159 14.26 -29.05 -9.54
C ILE A 159 15.58 -28.35 -9.21
N LEU A 160 16.62 -28.55 -10.02
CA LEU A 160 17.93 -27.92 -9.81
C LEU A 160 17.84 -26.40 -9.88
N SER A 161 17.11 -25.86 -10.85
CA SER A 161 16.87 -24.41 -10.96
C SER A 161 16.15 -23.85 -9.73
N ARG A 162 15.11 -24.51 -9.23
CA ARG A 162 14.41 -24.09 -8.00
C ARG A 162 15.32 -24.15 -6.78
N GLN A 163 16.14 -25.20 -6.64
CA GLN A 163 17.09 -25.33 -5.54
C GLN A 163 18.15 -24.23 -5.55
N GLU A 164 18.60 -23.80 -6.72
CA GLU A 164 19.49 -22.65 -6.88
C GLU A 164 18.83 -21.36 -6.40
N SER A 165 17.59 -21.08 -6.83
CA SER A 165 16.83 -19.91 -6.36
C SER A 165 16.58 -19.94 -4.85
N VAL A 166 16.27 -21.11 -4.27
CA VAL A 166 16.11 -21.26 -2.81
C VAL A 166 17.44 -20.98 -2.09
N ARG A 167 18.56 -21.47 -2.63
CA ARG A 167 19.90 -21.23 -2.05
C ARG A 167 20.24 -19.76 -2.06
N GLU A 168 20.03 -19.08 -3.19
CA GLU A 168 20.22 -17.62 -3.31
C GLU A 168 19.43 -16.87 -2.24
N LEU A 169 18.11 -17.12 -2.16
CA LEU A 169 17.22 -16.43 -1.21
C LEU A 169 17.43 -16.84 0.26
N SER A 170 18.05 -17.99 0.52
CA SER A 170 18.34 -18.44 1.88
C SER A 170 19.29 -17.50 2.61
N HIS A 171 20.17 -16.81 1.86
CA HIS A 171 21.13 -15.85 2.37
C HIS A 171 20.53 -14.46 2.68
N GLU A 172 19.27 -14.21 2.30
CA GLU A 172 18.59 -12.92 2.45
C GLU A 172 17.35 -13.00 3.37
N PRO A 173 17.50 -13.40 4.65
CA PRO A 173 16.36 -13.63 5.54
C PRO A 173 15.57 -12.35 5.83
N VAL A 174 16.24 -11.19 5.95
CA VAL A 174 15.59 -9.90 6.19
C VAL A 174 14.70 -9.53 5.00
N TRP A 175 15.22 -9.69 3.77
CA TRP A 175 14.45 -9.40 2.56
C TRP A 175 13.23 -10.33 2.44
N ARG A 176 13.38 -11.63 2.74
CA ARG A 176 12.25 -12.57 2.74
C ARG A 176 11.15 -12.18 3.73
N GLN A 177 11.53 -11.73 4.93
CA GLN A 177 10.56 -11.22 5.92
C GLN A 177 9.87 -9.94 5.44
N GLN A 178 10.60 -9.02 4.81
CA GLN A 178 10.03 -7.80 4.22
C GLN A 178 9.08 -8.11 3.07
N LEU A 179 9.41 -9.08 2.21
CA LEU A 179 8.52 -9.54 1.15
C LEU A 179 7.23 -10.13 1.72
N ARG A 180 7.35 -10.98 2.74
CA ARG A 180 6.19 -11.57 3.44
C ARG A 180 5.33 -10.49 4.08
N GLU A 181 5.93 -9.51 4.74
CA GLU A 181 5.26 -8.35 5.35
C GLU A 181 4.50 -7.51 4.33
N ALA A 182 5.13 -7.19 3.19
CA ALA A 182 4.49 -6.43 2.12
C ALA A 182 3.24 -7.16 1.58
N GLY A 183 3.27 -8.49 1.58
CA GLY A 183 2.12 -9.34 1.22
C GLY A 183 0.97 -9.34 2.22
N LEU A 184 1.16 -8.86 3.47
CA LEU A 184 0.10 -8.78 4.47
C LEU A 184 -0.78 -7.52 4.31
N GLU A 185 -0.30 -6.45 3.67
CA GLU A 185 -1.06 -5.19 3.56
C GLU A 185 -2.33 -5.32 2.70
N LYS A 186 -2.31 -6.23 1.72
CA LYS A 186 -3.45 -6.51 0.83
C LYS A 186 -3.46 -7.97 0.46
N THR A 187 -4.54 -8.68 0.75
CA THR A 187 -4.76 -10.02 0.23
C THR A 187 -4.77 -9.97 -1.29
N ILE A 188 -3.73 -10.53 -1.90
CA ILE A 188 -3.65 -10.67 -3.36
C ILE A 188 -4.48 -11.91 -3.70
N SER A 189 -5.76 -11.68 -3.99
CA SER A 189 -6.65 -12.73 -4.46
C SER A 189 -6.37 -13.08 -5.92
N ALA A 190 -6.74 -14.30 -6.32
CA ALA A 190 -6.64 -14.75 -7.70
C ALA A 190 -7.42 -13.83 -8.66
N GLY A 191 -8.59 -13.33 -8.24
CA GLY A 191 -9.38 -12.38 -9.01
C GLY A 191 -8.66 -11.05 -9.28
N LEU A 192 -7.92 -10.52 -8.31
CA LEU A 192 -7.13 -9.29 -8.48
C LEU A 192 -5.97 -9.51 -9.47
N SER A 193 -5.29 -10.66 -9.41
CA SER A 193 -4.20 -11.00 -10.35
C SER A 193 -4.71 -11.08 -11.79
N ASN A 194 -5.85 -11.74 -12.01
CA ASN A 194 -6.47 -11.84 -13.34
C ASN A 194 -6.86 -10.47 -13.87
N THR A 195 -7.48 -9.64 -13.02
CA THR A 195 -7.86 -8.26 -13.38
C THR A 195 -6.65 -7.42 -13.78
N ILE A 196 -5.51 -7.55 -13.09
CA ILE A 196 -4.27 -6.83 -13.44
C ILE A 196 -3.72 -7.31 -14.79
N GLY A 197 -3.70 -8.62 -15.03
CA GLY A 197 -3.30 -9.19 -16.31
C GLY A 197 -4.16 -8.68 -17.47
N GLU A 198 -5.48 -8.71 -17.30
CA GLU A 198 -6.43 -8.16 -18.26
C GLU A 198 -6.24 -6.65 -18.48
N TRP A 199 -5.96 -5.89 -17.42
CA TRP A 199 -5.69 -4.45 -17.51
C TRP A 199 -4.42 -4.14 -18.30
N ILE A 200 -3.34 -4.93 -18.13
CA ILE A 200 -2.07 -4.74 -18.85
C ILE A 200 -2.26 -5.00 -20.35
N HIS A 201 -3.08 -5.99 -20.69
CA HIS A 201 -3.33 -6.37 -22.09
C HIS A 201 -4.48 -5.61 -22.74
N ARG A 202 -5.19 -4.75 -22.01
CA ARG A 202 -6.27 -3.95 -22.57
C ARG A 202 -5.68 -2.87 -23.50
N PRO A 203 -5.96 -2.90 -24.81
CA PRO A 203 -5.53 -1.84 -25.70
C PRO A 203 -6.12 -0.50 -25.25
N LEU A 204 -5.34 0.57 -25.37
CA LEU A 204 -5.75 1.95 -25.05
C LEU A 204 -6.75 2.51 -26.08
N ASP A 205 -7.78 1.74 -26.44
CA ASP A 205 -8.83 2.12 -27.39
C ASP A 205 -9.52 3.43 -26.98
N PHE A 206 -9.48 3.73 -25.68
CA PHE A 206 -10.03 4.93 -25.05
C PHE A 206 -9.42 6.26 -25.53
N ILE A 207 -8.17 6.28 -25.99
CA ILE A 207 -7.51 7.50 -26.51
C ILE A 207 -7.84 7.73 -27.99
N SER A 208 -8.48 6.78 -28.67
CA SER A 208 -8.65 6.82 -30.13
C SER A 208 -9.77 7.73 -30.63
N SER A 209 -10.82 8.00 -29.83
CA SER A 209 -11.97 8.78 -30.31
C SER A 209 -11.61 10.26 -30.51
N SER A 210 -11.88 10.80 -31.69
CA SER A 210 -11.55 12.20 -32.05
C SER A 210 -12.18 13.23 -31.11
N PHE A 211 -13.37 12.97 -30.58
CA PHE A 211 -14.08 13.87 -29.66
C PHE A 211 -13.28 14.16 -28.37
N TRP A 212 -12.73 13.13 -27.73
CA TRP A 212 -11.96 13.26 -26.48
C TRP A 212 -10.57 13.87 -26.69
N LYS A 213 -9.99 13.74 -27.89
CA LYS A 213 -8.75 14.44 -28.24
C LYS A 213 -8.98 15.95 -28.33
N THR A 214 -10.06 16.37 -28.98
CA THR A 214 -10.38 17.80 -29.13
C THR A 214 -10.69 18.44 -27.79
N ILE A 215 -11.52 17.82 -26.94
CA ILE A 215 -11.91 18.41 -25.66
C ILE A 215 -10.72 18.57 -24.69
N ARG A 216 -9.70 17.69 -24.79
CA ARG A 216 -8.46 17.77 -24.01
C ARG A 216 -7.69 19.05 -24.25
N TYR A 217 -7.67 19.56 -25.47
CA TYR A 217 -6.97 20.81 -25.82
C TYR A 217 -7.89 22.03 -25.73
N LEU A 218 -9.18 21.86 -26.05
CA LEU A 218 -10.15 22.95 -26.08
C LEU A 218 -10.44 23.52 -24.68
N LEU A 219 -10.61 22.65 -23.67
CA LEU A 219 -11.00 23.09 -22.32
C LEU A 219 -9.90 23.93 -21.64
N PRO A 220 -8.62 23.50 -21.63
CA PRO A 220 -7.53 24.32 -21.09
C PRO A 220 -7.32 25.62 -21.90
N ALA A 221 -7.46 25.56 -23.23
CA ALA A 221 -7.32 26.74 -24.08
C ALA A 221 -8.40 27.80 -23.76
N LEU A 222 -9.65 27.39 -23.56
CA LEU A 222 -10.73 28.29 -23.17
C LEU A 222 -10.54 28.87 -21.76
N ALA A 223 -10.00 28.07 -20.82
CA ALA A 223 -9.68 28.55 -19.47
C ALA A 223 -8.56 29.60 -19.50
N ILE A 224 -7.44 29.29 -20.18
CA ILE A 224 -6.30 30.22 -20.35
C ILE A 224 -6.73 31.49 -21.10
N GLY A 225 -7.53 31.35 -22.16
CA GLY A 225 -8.07 32.49 -22.91
C GLY A 225 -8.94 33.40 -22.05
N SER A 226 -9.82 32.83 -21.22
CA SER A 226 -10.65 33.62 -20.30
C SER A 226 -9.84 34.34 -19.22
N LEU A 227 -8.76 33.72 -18.73
CA LEU A 227 -7.84 34.33 -17.78
C LEU A 227 -7.09 35.51 -18.43
N ALA A 228 -6.60 35.34 -19.65
CA ALA A 228 -5.94 36.41 -20.41
C ALA A 228 -6.87 37.60 -20.67
N LEU A 229 -8.14 37.35 -21.02
CA LEU A 229 -9.15 38.38 -21.25
C LEU A 229 -9.53 39.14 -19.97
N ASN A 230 -9.55 38.48 -18.82
CA ASN A 230 -9.76 39.14 -17.53
C ASN A 230 -8.56 40.02 -17.15
N ILE A 231 -7.32 39.54 -17.34
CA ILE A 231 -6.09 40.33 -17.11
C ILE A 231 -6.03 41.55 -18.02
N ALA A 232 -6.45 41.41 -19.28
CA ALA A 232 -6.52 42.52 -20.24
C ALA A 232 -7.64 43.54 -19.93
N GLY A 233 -8.42 43.34 -18.87
CA GLY A 233 -9.51 44.23 -18.46
C GLY A 233 -10.75 44.18 -19.36
N MET A 234 -10.79 43.26 -20.33
CA MET A 234 -11.90 43.14 -21.29
C MET A 234 -13.10 42.39 -20.70
N MET A 235 -12.89 41.60 -19.63
CA MET A 235 -13.91 40.80 -18.98
C MET A 235 -14.06 41.20 -17.49
N PRO A 236 -15.21 41.78 -17.09
CA PRO A 236 -15.47 42.12 -15.68
C PRO A 236 -15.46 40.90 -14.75
N ASP A 237 -14.92 41.08 -13.54
CA ASP A 237 -14.74 40.02 -12.54
C ASP A 237 -16.03 39.25 -12.21
N LYS A 238 -17.17 39.95 -12.22
CA LYS A 238 -18.50 39.36 -11.98
C LYS A 238 -18.88 38.25 -12.97
N TYR A 239 -18.31 38.24 -14.18
CA TYR A 239 -18.55 37.20 -15.19
C TYR A 239 -17.43 36.16 -15.24
N PHE A 240 -16.21 36.53 -14.83
CA PHE A 240 -15.06 35.65 -14.87
C PHE A 240 -15.16 34.48 -13.86
N TYR A 241 -15.45 34.79 -12.59
CA TYR A 241 -15.56 33.76 -11.55
C TYR A 241 -16.64 32.68 -11.81
N PRO A 242 -17.89 33.01 -12.21
CA PRO A 242 -18.88 31.99 -12.53
C PRO A 242 -18.49 31.17 -13.78
N TYR A 243 -17.84 31.78 -14.77
CA TYR A 243 -17.37 31.08 -15.97
C TYR A 243 -16.32 30.01 -15.65
N ILE A 244 -15.33 30.33 -14.81
CA ILE A 244 -14.31 29.37 -14.36
C ILE A 244 -14.94 28.26 -13.50
N LEU A 245 -15.93 28.59 -12.65
CA LEU A 245 -16.67 27.59 -11.88
C LEU A 245 -17.40 26.59 -12.79
N VAL A 246 -18.03 27.07 -13.86
CA VAL A 246 -18.71 26.19 -14.84
C VAL A 246 -17.70 25.33 -15.59
N GLN A 247 -16.56 25.89 -16.02
CA GLN A 247 -15.47 25.16 -16.67
C GLN A 247 -14.91 24.03 -15.79
N THR A 248 -14.64 24.33 -14.52
CA THR A 248 -14.13 23.34 -13.54
C THR A 248 -15.17 22.28 -13.21
N PHE A 249 -16.44 22.66 -13.09
CA PHE A 249 -17.54 21.71 -12.91
C PHE A 249 -17.71 20.77 -14.12
N LEU A 250 -17.64 21.30 -15.34
CA LEU A 250 -17.65 20.52 -16.58
C LEU A 250 -16.46 19.56 -16.64
N ALA A 251 -15.24 20.03 -16.34
CA ALA A 251 -14.04 19.20 -16.28
C ALA A 251 -14.20 18.07 -15.25
N PHE A 252 -14.76 18.37 -14.08
CA PHE A 252 -15.02 17.41 -13.02
C PHE A 252 -16.10 16.39 -13.41
N ALA A 253 -17.21 16.84 -13.99
CA ALA A 253 -18.30 15.97 -14.44
C ALA A 253 -17.86 15.01 -15.55
N ILE A 254 -17.06 15.51 -16.50
CA ILE A 254 -16.40 14.70 -17.52
C ILE A 254 -15.52 13.66 -16.81
N THR A 255 -14.59 14.08 -15.95
CA THR A 255 -13.67 13.17 -15.24
C THR A 255 -14.41 12.11 -14.41
N LYS A 256 -15.50 12.48 -13.73
CA LYS A 256 -16.33 11.57 -12.94
C LYS A 256 -17.04 10.52 -13.80
N LYS A 257 -17.64 10.94 -14.93
CA LYS A 257 -18.28 10.02 -15.90
C LYS A 257 -17.25 9.03 -16.47
N HIS A 258 -16.01 9.47 -16.67
CA HIS A 258 -14.91 8.61 -17.12
C HIS A 258 -14.39 7.64 -16.05
N CYS A 259 -14.35 8.05 -14.79
CA CYS A 259 -13.99 7.14 -13.70
C CYS A 259 -15.07 6.09 -13.40
N GLN A 260 -16.34 6.36 -13.69
CA GLN A 260 -17.43 5.39 -13.52
C GLN A 260 -17.40 4.28 -14.58
N HIS A 261 -17.00 4.58 -15.82
CA HIS A 261 -16.84 3.57 -16.87
C HIS A 261 -15.64 2.61 -16.66
N LYS A 262 -14.79 2.88 -15.65
CA LYS A 262 -13.68 2.02 -15.21
C LYS A 262 -14.07 0.99 -14.14
N LYS A 263 -15.30 1.03 -13.61
CA LYS A 263 -15.77 0.16 -12.51
C LYS A 263 -16.74 -0.95 -12.95
N GLY A 264 -17.01 -1.06 -14.25
CA GLY A 264 -17.81 -2.13 -14.85
C GLY A 264 -16.93 -3.05 -15.67
#